data_AF-A0A5S3Y9W6-F1
#
_entry.id   AF-A0A5S3Y9W6-F1
#
_cell.length_a   1.000
_cell.length_b   1.000
_cell.length_c   1.000
_cell.angle_alpha   90.00
_cell.angle_beta   90.00
_cell.angle_gamma   90.00
#
_symmetry.space_group_name_H-M   'P 1'
#
loop_
_entity.id
_entity.type
_entity.pdbx_description
1 polymer ?
#
loop_
_entity_poly.entity_id
_entity_poly.type
_entity_poly.pdbx_seq_one_letter_code
_entity_poly.pdbx_strand_id
1 'polypeptide(L)'
;MFKKQDKQLTAQQQHVKDVFRRVCLAYQLNNNAELERHLGLSTSFCTARINRASLPYEVIDQTCRETGISFDQLLYGTPVKQIDGNDLLVIKNGLIKSLLELKGGGFINKADTPDDIENLAKIQAASIEHELNLHWTKNKKDSA
;
A
#
# COMPACT_ATOMS: atom_id res chain seq x y z
N MET A 1 24.08 -30.90 26.95
CA MET A 1 23.26 -30.71 25.73
C MET A 1 22.47 -29.41 25.90
N PHE A 2 22.98 -28.28 25.42
CA PHE A 2 22.32 -26.99 25.57
C PHE A 2 21.15 -26.91 24.59
N LYS A 3 19.92 -26.93 25.11
CA LYS A 3 18.71 -26.65 24.33
C LYS A 3 18.83 -25.20 23.81
N LYS A 4 18.93 -25.01 22.49
CA LYS A 4 18.73 -23.70 21.87
C LYS A 4 17.33 -23.24 22.27
N GLN A 5 17.24 -22.25 23.16
CA GLN A 5 16.01 -21.52 23.39
C GLN A 5 15.72 -20.77 22.09
N ASP A 6 14.63 -21.12 21.40
CA ASP A 6 14.12 -20.30 20.31
C ASP A 6 13.81 -18.92 20.89
N LYS A 7 14.63 -17.94 20.52
CA LYS A 7 14.52 -16.58 21.02
C LYS A 7 13.17 -16.03 20.58
N GLN A 8 12.28 -15.77 21.54
CA GLN A 8 10.97 -15.21 21.26
C GLN A 8 11.16 -13.83 20.59
N LEU A 9 10.62 -13.67 19.38
CA LEU A 9 10.70 -12.40 18.64
C LEU A 9 9.81 -11.35 19.33
N THR A 10 10.26 -10.10 19.34
CA THR A 10 9.37 -8.99 19.73
C THR A 10 8.26 -8.80 18.69
N ALA A 11 7.20 -8.08 19.04
CA ALA A 11 6.12 -7.76 18.10
C ALA A 11 6.64 -7.08 16.82
N GLN A 12 7.61 -6.17 16.95
CA GLN A 12 8.21 -5.49 15.79
C GLN A 12 9.06 -6.44 14.94
N GLN A 13 9.85 -7.33 15.56
CA GLN A 13 10.64 -8.32 14.83
C GLN A 13 9.73 -9.35 14.12
N GLN A 14 8.64 -9.76 14.77
CA GLN A 14 7.64 -10.64 14.19
C GLN A 14 6.94 -9.96 13.00
N HIS A 15 6.59 -8.67 13.12
CA HIS A 15 6.02 -7.90 12.02
C HIS A 15 6.93 -7.87 10.79
N VAL A 16 8.23 -7.59 10.97
CA VAL A 16 9.20 -7.62 9.86
C VAL A 16 9.35 -9.03 9.27
N LYS A 17 9.33 -10.08 10.10
CA LYS A 17 9.32 -11.47 9.63
C LYS A 17 8.08 -11.77 8.78
N ASP A 18 6.92 -11.26 9.17
CA ASP A 18 5.68 -11.45 8.42
C ASP A 18 5.70 -10.68 7.09
N VAL A 19 6.32 -9.50 7.04
CA VAL A 19 6.57 -8.75 5.78
C VAL A 19 7.40 -9.61 4.83
N PHE A 20 8.54 -10.16 5.28
CA PHE A 20 9.35 -11.04 4.43
C PHE A 20 8.60 -12.30 4.00
N ARG A 21 7.73 -12.86 4.86
CA ARG A 21 6.87 -13.98 4.49
C ARG A 21 5.93 -13.61 3.35
N ARG A 22 5.28 -12.44 3.42
CA ARG A 22 4.40 -11.94 2.36
C ARG A 22 5.15 -11.68 1.05
N VAL A 23 6.36 -11.11 1.14
CA VAL A 23 7.23 -10.93 -0.03
C VAL A 23 7.64 -12.27 -0.65
N CYS A 24 7.99 -13.28 0.17
CA CYS A 24 8.27 -14.63 -0.35
C CYS A 24 7.06 -15.20 -1.10
N LEU A 25 5.86 -15.06 -0.53
CA LEU A 25 4.62 -15.53 -1.15
C LEU A 25 4.33 -14.79 -2.48
N ALA A 26 4.62 -13.50 -2.57
CA ALA A 26 4.46 -12.70 -3.78
C ALA A 26 5.29 -13.26 -4.96
N TYR A 27 6.49 -13.77 -4.68
CA TYR A 27 7.37 -14.40 -5.66
C TYR A 27 7.26 -15.93 -5.74
N GLN A 28 6.29 -16.54 -5.03
CA GLN A 28 6.15 -18.01 -4.93
C GLN A 28 7.40 -18.72 -4.38
N LEU A 29 8.12 -18.08 -3.46
CA LEU A 29 9.34 -18.58 -2.84
C LEU A 29 9.04 -19.18 -1.46
N ASN A 30 9.81 -20.20 -1.06
CA ASN A 30 9.55 -20.96 0.15
C ASN A 30 10.20 -20.34 1.40
N ASN A 31 11.28 -19.58 1.23
CA ASN A 31 12.09 -19.10 2.34
C ASN A 31 12.91 -17.84 1.99
N ASN A 32 13.39 -17.16 3.03
CA ASN A 32 14.19 -15.94 2.90
C ASN A 32 15.49 -16.14 2.11
N ALA A 33 16.09 -17.34 2.12
CA ALA A 33 17.32 -17.59 1.38
C ALA A 33 17.07 -17.69 -0.14
N GLU A 34 15.91 -18.18 -0.55
CA GLU A 34 15.45 -18.08 -1.94
C GLU A 34 15.16 -16.64 -2.32
N LEU A 35 14.50 -15.87 -1.45
CA LEU A 35 14.23 -14.45 -1.67
C LEU A 35 15.51 -13.63 -1.86
N GLU A 36 16.50 -13.84 -1.00
CA GLU A 36 17.80 -13.16 -1.10
C GLU A 36 18.49 -13.45 -2.43
N ARG A 37 18.44 -14.72 -2.90
CA ARG A 37 18.99 -15.11 -4.20
C ARG A 37 18.20 -14.51 -5.37
N HIS A 38 16.87 -14.52 -5.28
CA HIS A 38 15.98 -14.01 -6.32
C HIS A 38 16.18 -12.52 -6.57
N LEU A 39 16.31 -11.74 -5.49
CA LEU A 39 16.45 -10.28 -5.55
C LEU A 39 17.92 -9.80 -5.55
N GLY A 40 18.90 -10.72 -5.58
CA GLY A 40 20.32 -10.36 -5.55
C GLY A 40 20.76 -9.64 -4.25
N LEU A 41 20.11 -9.94 -3.13
CA LEU A 41 20.43 -9.37 -1.82
C LEU A 41 21.62 -10.10 -1.17
N SER A 42 22.31 -9.42 -0.25
CA SER A 42 23.38 -10.06 0.53
C SER A 42 22.83 -11.21 1.37
N THR A 43 23.61 -12.29 1.51
CA THR A 43 23.28 -13.40 2.40
C THR A 43 22.97 -12.89 3.81
N SER A 44 21.89 -13.39 4.41
CA SER A 44 21.38 -13.00 5.74
C SER A 44 20.77 -11.59 5.85
N PHE A 45 20.57 -10.89 4.72
CA PHE A 45 19.87 -9.60 4.70
C PHE A 45 18.54 -9.65 5.45
N CYS A 46 17.71 -10.66 5.19
CA CYS A 46 16.40 -10.80 5.81
C CYS A 46 16.54 -11.04 7.32
N THR A 47 17.43 -11.95 7.71
CA THR A 47 17.70 -12.26 9.13
C THR A 47 18.20 -11.04 9.89
N ALA A 48 19.09 -10.25 9.29
CA ALA A 48 19.62 -9.03 9.90
C ALA A 48 18.52 -7.97 10.10
N ARG A 49 17.67 -7.75 9.09
CA ARG A 49 16.53 -6.83 9.17
C ARG A 49 15.50 -7.28 10.22
N ILE A 50 15.16 -8.56 10.26
CA ILE A 50 14.27 -9.15 11.28
C ILE A 50 14.83 -8.92 12.68
N ASN A 51 16.10 -9.26 12.92
CA ASN A 51 16.72 -9.11 14.24
C ASN A 51 16.76 -7.65 14.69
N ARG A 52 16.90 -6.71 13.76
CA ARG A 52 16.91 -5.26 14.03
C ARG A 52 15.52 -4.63 14.05
N ALA A 53 14.46 -5.40 13.79
CA ALA A 53 13.11 -4.89 13.59
C ALA A 53 13.04 -3.74 12.56
N SER A 54 13.83 -3.83 11.50
CA SER A 54 13.94 -2.80 10.46
C SER A 54 13.18 -3.22 9.21
N LEU A 55 12.23 -2.38 8.78
CA LEU A 55 11.41 -2.63 7.60
C LEU A 55 12.23 -2.50 6.31
N PRO A 56 12.07 -3.44 5.36
CA PRO A 56 12.80 -3.42 4.09
C PRO A 56 11.98 -2.69 3.01
N TYR A 57 11.73 -1.39 3.19
CA TYR A 57 10.84 -0.63 2.30
C TYR A 57 11.24 -0.69 0.82
N GLU A 58 12.54 -0.76 0.54
CA GLU A 58 13.06 -0.88 -0.83
C GLU A 58 12.64 -2.22 -1.47
N VAL A 59 12.69 -3.30 -0.70
CA VAL A 59 12.25 -4.63 -1.15
C VAL A 59 10.74 -4.66 -1.34
N ILE A 60 9.97 -3.99 -0.47
CA ILE A 60 8.52 -3.89 -0.60
C ILE A 60 8.17 -3.13 -1.88
N ASP A 61 8.76 -1.95 -2.12
CA ASP A 61 8.50 -1.15 -3.33
C ASP A 61 8.84 -1.92 -4.60
N GLN A 62 10.00 -2.57 -4.65
CA GLN A 62 10.38 -3.41 -5.79
C GLN A 62 9.35 -4.52 -6.03
N THR A 63 8.93 -5.20 -4.97
CA THR A 63 7.92 -6.27 -5.05
C THR A 63 6.56 -5.75 -5.54
N CYS A 64 6.17 -4.54 -5.14
CA CYS A 64 4.94 -3.91 -5.66
C CYS A 64 5.02 -3.68 -7.17
N ARG A 65 6.15 -3.17 -7.67
CA ARG A 65 6.35 -2.89 -9.09
C ARG A 65 6.35 -4.16 -9.94
N GLU A 66 6.98 -5.22 -9.44
CA GLU A 66 7.13 -6.49 -10.17
C GLU A 66 5.88 -7.36 -10.13
N THR A 67 5.24 -7.49 -8.96
CA THR A 67 4.11 -8.41 -8.77
C THR A 67 2.74 -7.74 -8.88
N GLY A 68 2.70 -6.41 -8.72
CA GLY A 68 1.46 -5.67 -8.69
C GLY A 68 0.67 -5.75 -7.39
N ILE A 69 1.16 -6.47 -6.37
CA ILE A 69 0.60 -6.49 -5.03
C ILE A 69 0.78 -5.11 -4.38
N SER A 70 -0.21 -4.63 -3.65
CA SER A 70 -0.13 -3.32 -3.01
C SER A 70 0.89 -3.28 -1.87
N PHE A 71 1.49 -2.10 -1.69
CA PHE A 71 2.47 -1.85 -0.64
C PHE A 71 1.90 -2.15 0.75
N ASP A 72 0.67 -1.71 1.01
CA ASP A 72 -0.02 -1.95 2.28
C ASP A 72 -0.33 -3.43 2.52
N GLN A 73 -0.64 -4.18 1.47
CA GLN A 73 -0.84 -5.62 1.61
C GLN A 73 0.46 -6.34 1.97
N LEU A 74 1.60 -5.95 1.38
CA LEU A 74 2.90 -6.50 1.75
C LEU A 74 3.35 -6.04 3.15
N LEU A 75 3.07 -4.79 3.52
CA LEU A 75 3.49 -4.23 4.79
C LEU A 75 2.62 -4.71 5.95
N TYR A 76 1.29 -4.60 5.84
CA TYR A 76 0.36 -4.85 6.94
C TYR A 76 -0.32 -6.22 6.86
N GLY A 77 -0.44 -6.82 5.67
CA GLY A 77 -1.06 -8.13 5.48
C GLY A 77 -2.59 -8.12 5.52
N THR A 78 -3.22 -6.99 5.79
CA THR A 78 -4.68 -6.84 5.75
C THR A 78 -5.05 -6.18 4.43
N PRO A 79 -6.01 -6.72 3.65
CA PRO A 79 -6.56 -5.98 2.53
C PRO A 79 -7.19 -4.70 3.09
N VAL A 80 -6.78 -3.55 2.56
CA VAL A 80 -7.46 -2.28 2.82
C VAL A 80 -8.92 -2.49 2.45
N LYS A 81 -9.84 -2.12 3.35
CA LYS A 81 -11.28 -2.20 3.07
C LYS A 81 -11.51 -1.54 1.72
N GLN A 82 -11.98 -2.31 0.74
CA GLN A 82 -12.22 -1.75 -0.58
C GLN A 82 -13.28 -0.67 -0.44
N ILE A 83 -12.92 0.53 -0.86
CA ILE A 83 -13.83 1.67 -1.03
C ILE A 83 -14.83 1.23 -2.09
N ASP A 84 -16.13 1.25 -1.80
CA ASP A 84 -17.15 0.95 -2.82
C ASP A 84 -17.71 2.23 -3.47
N GLY A 85 -18.65 2.08 -4.41
CA GLY A 85 -19.24 3.23 -5.11
C GLY A 85 -19.97 4.22 -4.18
N ASN A 86 -20.46 3.78 -3.02
CA ASN A 86 -21.05 4.67 -2.02
C ASN A 86 -19.97 5.44 -1.26
N ASP A 87 -18.83 4.81 -0.97
CA ASP A 87 -17.69 5.48 -0.33
C ASP A 87 -17.12 6.57 -1.25
N LEU A 88 -17.11 6.36 -2.57
CA LEU A 88 -16.73 7.36 -3.58
C LEU A 88 -17.62 8.61 -3.57
N LEU A 89 -18.93 8.44 -3.42
CA LEU A 89 -19.87 9.56 -3.31
C LEU A 89 -19.59 10.40 -2.07
N VAL A 90 -19.29 9.75 -0.94
CA VAL A 90 -18.93 10.43 0.32
C VAL A 90 -17.62 11.20 0.16
N ILE A 91 -16.61 10.60 -0.49
CA ILE A 91 -15.33 11.25 -0.79
C ILE A 91 -15.55 12.49 -1.67
N LYS A 92 -16.32 12.37 -2.76
CA LYS A 92 -16.65 13.49 -3.65
C LYS A 92 -17.33 14.63 -2.90
N ASN A 93 -18.32 14.34 -2.06
CA ASN A 93 -19.02 15.35 -1.28
C ASN A 93 -18.10 16.04 -0.26
N GLY A 94 -17.18 15.29 0.36
CA GLY A 94 -16.16 15.85 1.24
C GLY A 94 -15.21 16.82 0.52
N LEU A 95 -14.78 16.46 -0.69
CA LEU A 95 -13.94 17.32 -1.54
C LEU A 95 -14.66 18.60 -1.97
N ILE A 96 -15.94 18.51 -2.37
CA ILE A 96 -16.73 19.69 -2.72
C ILE A 96 -16.81 20.64 -1.53
N LYS A 97 -17.11 20.12 -0.33
CA LYS A 97 -17.23 20.94 0.88
C LYS A 97 -15.92 21.64 1.24
N SER A 98 -14.79 20.93 1.20
CA SER A 98 -13.49 21.53 1.54
C SER A 98 -13.07 22.60 0.52
N LEU A 99 -13.32 22.38 -0.78
CA LEU A 99 -13.05 23.38 -1.82
C LEU A 99 -13.93 24.63 -1.67
N LEU A 100 -15.20 24.48 -1.27
CA LEU A 100 -16.07 25.61 -0.94
C LEU A 100 -15.57 26.40 0.28
N GLU A 101 -15.09 25.72 1.33
CA GLU A 101 -14.49 26.37 2.51
C GLU A 101 -13.21 27.13 2.13
N LEU A 102 -12.34 26.54 1.32
CA LEU A 102 -11.12 27.19 0.81
C LEU A 102 -11.43 28.40 -0.08
N LYS A 103 -12.47 28.33 -0.92
CA LYS A 103 -12.96 29.49 -1.68
C LYS A 103 -13.49 30.58 -0.75
N GLY A 104 -14.32 30.23 0.24
CA GLY A 104 -14.84 31.17 1.24
C GLY A 104 -13.72 31.87 2.05
N GLY A 105 -12.61 31.17 2.28
CA GLY A 105 -11.40 31.72 2.90
C GLY A 105 -10.47 32.50 1.96
N GLY A 106 -10.78 32.60 0.66
CA GLY A 106 -9.98 33.33 -0.32
C GLY A 106 -8.73 32.60 -0.84
N PHE A 107 -8.58 31.30 -0.53
CA PHE A 107 -7.44 30.48 -0.98
C PHE A 107 -7.59 29.97 -2.42
N ILE A 108 -8.82 29.99 -2.95
CA ILE A 108 -9.13 29.66 -4.35
C ILE A 108 -9.80 30.87 -4.98
N ASN A 109 -9.05 31.52 -5.86
CA ASN A 109 -9.32 32.85 -6.41
C ASN A 109 -9.46 32.86 -7.94
N LYS A 110 -9.44 31.68 -8.58
CA LYS A 110 -9.69 31.48 -10.02
C LYS A 110 -10.91 30.59 -10.33
N ALA A 111 -11.70 30.23 -9.32
CA ALA A 111 -12.91 29.44 -9.46
C ALA A 111 -14.11 30.33 -9.06
N ASP A 112 -14.66 31.03 -10.03
CA ASP A 112 -15.55 32.17 -9.77
C ASP A 112 -16.99 31.71 -9.51
N THR A 113 -17.39 30.57 -10.06
CA THR A 113 -18.74 30.02 -9.92
C THR A 113 -18.77 28.75 -9.04
N PRO A 114 -19.93 28.34 -8.51
CA PRO A 114 -20.10 27.02 -7.88
C PRO A 114 -19.78 25.87 -8.85
N ASP A 115 -20.12 26.02 -10.13
CA ASP A 115 -19.84 25.03 -11.18
C ASP A 115 -18.33 24.84 -11.38
N ASP A 116 -17.51 25.89 -11.26
CA ASP A 116 -16.05 25.78 -11.33
C ASP A 116 -15.49 24.91 -10.19
N ILE A 117 -16.03 25.06 -8.98
CA ILE A 117 -15.66 24.25 -7.82
C ILE A 117 -16.10 22.80 -8.01
N GLU A 118 -17.31 22.58 -8.52
CA GLU A 118 -17.79 21.24 -8.85
C GLU A 118 -16.93 20.58 -9.92
N ASN A 119 -16.49 21.33 -10.94
CA ASN A 119 -15.60 20.84 -11.98
C ASN A 119 -14.22 20.48 -11.45
N LEU A 120 -13.64 21.28 -10.55
CA LEU A 120 -12.39 20.93 -9.86
C LEU A 120 -12.54 19.65 -9.02
N ALA A 121 -13.64 19.52 -8.28
CA ALA A 121 -13.93 18.33 -7.51
C ALA A 121 -14.13 17.09 -8.40
N LYS A 122 -14.80 17.24 -9.55
CA LYS A 122 -14.96 16.18 -10.56
C LYS A 122 -13.62 15.73 -11.14
N ILE A 123 -12.69 16.65 -11.43
CA ILE A 123 -11.35 16.30 -11.91
C ILE A 123 -10.60 15.48 -10.85
N GLN A 124 -10.62 15.93 -9.59
CA GLN A 124 -9.98 15.19 -8.50
C GLN A 124 -10.64 13.83 -8.27
N ALA A 125 -11.97 13.76 -8.26
CA ALA A 125 -12.71 12.52 -8.11
C ALA A 125 -12.46 11.54 -9.28
N ALA A 126 -12.42 12.04 -10.52
CA ALA A 126 -12.12 11.22 -11.70
C ALA A 126 -10.70 10.64 -11.66
N SER A 127 -9.72 11.40 -11.17
CA SER A 127 -8.37 10.88 -10.93
C SER A 127 -8.35 9.77 -9.86
N ILE A 128 -9.10 9.94 -8.77
CA ILE A 128 -9.24 8.92 -7.73
C ILE A 128 -9.96 7.66 -8.28
N GLU A 129 -11.05 7.85 -9.03
CA GLU A 129 -11.78 6.76 -9.70
C GLU A 129 -10.90 6.02 -10.72
N HIS A 130 -10.06 6.72 -11.47
CA HIS A 130 -9.12 6.12 -12.41
C HIS A 130 -8.11 5.22 -11.69
N GLU A 131 -7.47 5.72 -10.63
CA GLU A 131 -6.53 4.95 -9.80
C GLU A 131 -7.20 3.73 -9.16
N LEU A 132 -8.44 3.88 -8.66
CA LEU A 132 -9.21 2.77 -8.11
C LEU A 132 -9.60 1.73 -9.16
N ASN A 133 -9.97 2.17 -10.37
CA ASN A 133 -10.27 1.27 -11.48
C ASN A 133 -9.03 0.50 -11.93
N LEU A 134 -7.86 1.13 -12.01
CA LEU A 134 -6.60 0.41 -12.26
C LEU A 134 -6.37 -0.68 -11.21
N HIS A 135 -6.63 -0.37 -9.94
CA HIS A 135 -6.54 -1.33 -8.84
C HIS A 135 -7.56 -2.48 -8.96
N TRP A 136 -8.82 -2.21 -9.32
CA TRP A 136 -9.87 -3.24 -9.45
C TRP A 136 -9.75 -4.11 -10.69
N THR A 137 -9.38 -3.53 -11.84
CA THR A 137 -9.26 -4.26 -13.10
C THR A 137 -8.11 -5.28 -13.04
N LYS A 138 -7.08 -4.97 -12.25
CA LYS A 138 -5.98 -5.89 -11.93
C LYS A 138 -6.47 -7.06 -11.09
N ASN A 139 -7.23 -6.80 -10.02
CA ASN A 139 -7.83 -7.84 -9.18
C ASN A 139 -8.80 -8.79 -9.92
N LYS A 140 -9.50 -8.33 -10.98
CA LYS A 140 -10.39 -9.18 -11.79
C LYS A 140 -9.65 -10.14 -12.73
N LYS A 141 -8.47 -9.78 -13.23
CA LYS A 141 -7.65 -10.69 -14.06
C LYS A 141 -7.03 -11.82 -13.23
N ASP A 142 -6.84 -11.61 -11.93
CA ASP A 142 -6.24 -12.60 -11.03
C ASP A 142 -7.29 -13.57 -10.42
N SER A 143 -8.58 -13.38 -10.72
CA SER A 143 -9.71 -14.16 -10.19
C SER A 143 -10.44 -15.02 -11.24
N ALA A 144 -9.96 -15.06 -12.49
CA ALA A 144 -10.52 -15.81 -13.62
C ALA A 144 -9.52 -16.84 -14.14
#